data_AF-A0A2T3YUV6-F1
#
_entry.id   AF-A0A2T3YUV6-F1
#
_cell.length_a   1.000
_cell.length_b   1.000
_cell.length_c   1.000
_cell.angle_alpha   90.00
_cell.angle_beta   90.00
_cell.angle_gamma   90.00
#
_symmetry.space_group_name_H-M   'P 1'
#
loop_
_entity.id
_entity.type
_entity.pdbx_description
1 polymer ?
#
loop_
_entity_poly.entity_id
_entity_poly.type
_entity_poly.pdbx_seq_one_letter_code
_entity_poly.pdbx_strand_id
1 'polypeptide(L)' 'MAVGACEPDQRSQGFDFAARFEFASLEDMRYYDDVCPAHQALKAAARGLEVNGLMTIYFKELLTGGI' A
#
# COMPACT_ATOMS: atom_id res chain seq x y z
N MET A 1 -3.43 7.90 5.04
CA MET A 1 -3.09 6.46 5.10
C MET A 1 -4.13 5.76 5.93
N ALA A 2 -4.66 4.64 5.45
CA ALA A 2 -5.52 3.74 6.22
C ALA A 2 -4.94 2.32 6.15
N VAL A 3 -4.91 1.61 7.27
CA VAL A 3 -4.37 0.24 7.38
C VAL A 3 -5.28 -0.57 8.29
N GLY A 4 -5.51 -1.83 7.96
CA GLY A 4 -6.30 -2.74 8.78
C GLY A 4 -6.10 -4.20 8.40
N ALA A 5 -6.52 -5.10 9.30
CA ALA A 5 -6.66 -6.51 8.95
C ALA A 5 -7.83 -6.67 7.97
N CYS A 6 -7.70 -7.62 7.05
CA CYS A 6 -8.82 -8.01 6.20
C CYS A 6 -9.88 -8.70 7.06
N GLU A 7 -11.15 -8.36 6.82
CA GLU A 7 -12.25 -9.11 7.42
C GLU A 7 -12.27 -10.56 6.87
N PRO A 8 -12.80 -11.53 7.63
CA PRO A 8 -12.92 -12.92 7.17
C PRO A 8 -13.87 -13.05 5.96
N ASP A 9 -13.31 -12.93 4.75
CA ASP A 9 -14.06 -12.97 3.50
C ASP A 9 -13.22 -13.61 2.38
N GLN A 10 -13.85 -14.45 1.55
CA GLN A 10 -13.18 -15.15 0.45
C GLN A 10 -12.59 -14.19 -0.60
N ARG A 11 -13.18 -13.00 -0.77
CA ARG A 11 -12.74 -11.99 -1.74
C ARG A 11 -11.40 -11.35 -1.34
N SER A 12 -11.00 -11.46 -0.07
CA SER A 12 -9.67 -11.09 0.40
C SER A 12 -8.56 -11.99 -0.20
N GLN A 13 -8.92 -13.10 -0.86
CA GLN A 13 -8.00 -13.96 -1.61
C GLN A 13 -6.78 -14.42 -0.80
N GLY A 14 -6.96 -14.60 0.50
CA GLY A 14 -5.89 -15.02 1.42
C GLY A 14 -4.95 -13.91 1.88
N PHE A 15 -5.20 -12.63 1.54
CA PHE A 15 -4.47 -11.51 2.13
C PHE A 15 -5.00 -11.18 3.53
N ASP A 16 -4.09 -11.04 4.50
CA ASP A 16 -4.43 -10.79 5.90
C ASP A 16 -4.53 -9.29 6.26
N PHE A 17 -3.89 -8.42 5.47
CA PHE A 17 -3.84 -6.97 5.72
C PHE A 17 -4.06 -6.18 4.44
N ALA A 18 -4.70 -5.02 4.58
CA ALA A 18 -4.85 -4.03 3.53
C ALA A 18 -4.33 -2.67 4.00
N ALA A 19 -3.65 -1.96 3.08
CA ALA A 19 -3.17 -0.61 3.30
C ALA A 19 -3.50 0.27 2.10
N ARG A 20 -4.02 1.48 2.36
CA ARG A 20 -4.32 2.49 1.35
C ARG A 20 -3.53 3.77 1.63
N PHE A 21 -2.82 4.22 0.60
CA PHE A 21 -2.07 5.45 0.59
C PHE A 21 -2.63 6.36 -0.50
N GLU A 22 -2.75 7.64 -0.19
CA GLU A 22 -3.12 8.68 -1.15
C GLU A 22 -1.95 9.64 -1.23
N PHE A 23 -1.61 10.05 -2.45
CA PHE A 23 -0.54 10.99 -2.74
C PHE A 23 -1.12 12.17 -3.49
N ALA A 24 -0.62 13.37 -3.24
CA ALA A 24 -1.09 14.57 -3.93
C ALA A 24 -0.74 14.55 -5.42
N SER A 25 0.33 13.84 -5.80
CA SER A 25 0.75 13.66 -7.18
C SER A 25 1.47 12.32 -7.42
N LEU A 26 1.68 11.98 -8.69
CA LEU A 26 2.52 10.84 -9.07
C LEU A 26 3.99 11.05 -8.69
N GLU A 27 4.45 12.30 -8.69
CA GLU A 27 5.82 12.64 -8.29
C GLU A 27 6.04 12.38 -6.80
N ASP A 28 5.07 12.75 -5.95
CA ASP A 28 5.14 12.47 -4.52
C ASP A 28 5.17 10.97 -4.23
N MET A 29 4.40 10.17 -5.00
CA MET A 29 4.40 8.72 -4.88
C MET A 29 5.77 8.13 -5.26
N ARG A 30 6.37 8.59 -6.36
CA ARG A 30 7.71 8.15 -6.79
C ARG A 30 8.78 8.55 -5.79
N TYR A 31 8.75 9.79 -5.29
CA TYR A 31 9.66 10.21 -4.24
C TYR A 31 9.50 9.33 -2.99
N TYR A 32 8.28 9.09 -2.55
CA TYR A 32 8.00 8.22 -1.41
C TYR A 32 8.54 6.80 -1.63
N ASP A 33 8.28 6.19 -2.79
CA ASP A 33 8.61 4.79 -3.07
C ASP A 33 10.11 4.57 -3.33
N ASP A 34 10.77 5.47 -4.06
CA ASP A 34 12.12 5.29 -4.58
C ASP A 34 13.19 6.05 -3.79
N VAL A 35 12.85 7.20 -3.19
CA VAL A 35 13.85 8.16 -2.68
C VAL A 35 13.76 8.37 -1.18
N CYS A 36 12.55 8.40 -0.60
CA CYS A 36 12.33 8.78 0.79
C CYS A 36 13.13 7.90 1.77
N PRO A 37 14.12 8.44 2.51
CA PRO A 37 15.02 7.63 3.35
C PRO A 37 14.28 6.83 4.43
N ALA A 38 13.23 7.42 5.02
CA ALA A 38 12.42 6.74 6.02
C ALA A 38 11.63 5.55 5.41
N HIS A 39 11.12 5.72 4.19
CA HIS A 39 10.42 4.64 3.51
C HIS A 39 11.38 3.53 3.07
N GLN A 40 12.59 3.87 2.62
CA GLN A 40 13.63 2.87 2.32
C GLN A 40 14.02 2.05 3.56
N ALA A 41 14.17 2.70 4.71
CA ALA A 41 14.44 2.01 5.97
C ALA A 41 13.30 1.05 6.34
N LEU A 42 12.04 1.47 6.15
CA LEU A 42 10.88 0.62 6.40
C LEU A 42 10.82 -0.57 5.42
N LYS A 43 11.06 -0.34 4.12
CA LYS A 43 11.16 -1.42 3.12
C LYS A 43 12.26 -2.42 3.48
N ALA A 44 13.42 -1.95 3.94
CA ALA A 44 14.51 -2.82 4.37
C ALA A 44 14.11 -3.68 5.57
N ALA A 45 13.45 -3.09 6.58
CA ALA A 45 12.93 -3.84 7.73
C ALA A 45 11.86 -4.87 7.30
N ALA A 46 10.94 -4.48 6.41
CA ALA A 46 9.88 -5.35 5.91
C ALA A 46 10.40 -6.55 5.11
N ARG A 47 11.51 -6.41 4.37
CA ARG A 47 12.17 -7.52 3.67
C ARG A 47 12.68 -8.62 4.60
N GLY A 48 12.90 -8.29 5.88
CA GLY A 48 13.25 -9.27 6.91
C GLY A 48 12.05 -10.03 7.48
N LEU A 49 10.82 -9.66 7.12
CA LEU A 49 9.60 -10.34 7.54
C LEU A 49 9.22 -11.42 6.52
N GLU A 50 8.77 -12.56 7.01
CA GLU A 50 8.19 -13.62 6.16
C GLU A 50 6.77 -13.21 5.74
N VAL A 51 6.67 -12.39 4.69
CA VAL A 51 5.40 -11.98 4.09
C VAL A 51 5.07 -12.91 2.92
N ASN A 52 4.05 -13.74 3.09
CA ASN A 52 3.59 -14.67 2.06
C ASN A 52 2.60 -13.99 1.12
N GLY A 53 3.12 -13.45 0.02
CA GLY A 53 2.34 -12.76 -0.99
C GLY A 53 2.21 -11.25 -0.72
N LEU A 54 2.37 -10.46 -1.78
CA LEU A 54 2.22 -9.01 -1.75
C LEU A 54 1.58 -8.57 -3.06
N MET A 55 0.49 -7.82 -2.96
CA MET A 55 -0.13 -7.16 -4.12
C MET A 55 -0.03 -5.65 -3.93
N THR A 56 0.52 -4.98 -4.93
CA THR A 56 0.61 -3.52 -4.97
C THR A 56 -0.05 -3.02 -6.23
N ILE A 57 -1.00 -2.10 -6.08
CA ILE A 57 -1.73 -1.50 -7.18
C ILE A 57 -1.54 0.02 -7.09
N TYR A 58 -1.10 0.61 -8.20
CA TYR A 58 -1.05 2.05 -8.38
C TYR A 58 -2.08 2.45 -9.42
N PHE A 59 -2.91 3.42 -9.10
CA PHE A 59 -3.91 3.95 -10.02
C PHE A 59 -4.06 5.45 -9.79
N LYS A 60 -4.52 6.15 -10.83
CA LYS A 60 -4.99 7.52 -10.72
C LYS A 60 -6.51 7.49 -10.67
N GLU A 61 -7.09 8.19 -9.69
CA GLU A 61 -8.53 8.35 -9.64
C GLU A 61 -9.04 9.00 -10.93
N LEU A 62 -9.98 8.35 -11.61
CA LEU A 62 -10.67 8.90 -12.78
C LEU A 62 -11.98 9.58 -12.40
N LEU A 63 -12.62 9.07 -11.35
CA LEU A 63 -13.86 9.55 -10.77
C LEU A 63 -13.78 9.34 -9.27
N THR A 64 -14.02 10.39 -8.50
CA THR A 64 -14.21 10.30 -7.05
C THR A 64 -15.71 10.40 -6.80
N GLY A 65 -16.33 9.28 -6.41
CA GLY A 65 -17.75 9.18 -6.13
C GLY A 65 -17.99 8.62 -4.72
N GLY A 66 -18.91 9.23 -3.99
CA GLY A 66 -19.30 8.85 -2.63
C GLY A 66 -20.18 9.94 -2.03
N ILE A 67 -21.22 9.54 -1.30
CA ILE A 67 -22.05 10.41 -0.44
C ILE A 67 -21.36 10.61 0.90
#